data_AF-A0A1H4TTK5-F1
#
_entry.id   AF-A0A1H4TTK5-F1
#
_cell.length_a   1.000
_cell.length_b   1.000
_cell.length_c   1.000
_cell.angle_alpha   90.00
_cell.angle_beta   90.00
_cell.angle_gamma   90.00
#
_symmetry.space_group_name_H-M   'P 1'
#
loop_
_entity.id
_entity.type
_entity.pdbx_description
1 polymer ?
#
loop_
_entity_poly.entity_id
_entity_poly.type
_entity_poly.pdbx_seq_one_letter_code
_entity_poly.pdbx_strand_id
1 'polypeptide(L)'
;MAAFRVVLDACVLLPQALNNLLLTLADAELFRPVWTPDLLDEVEHNLAGERFGKSPEQAARRIQQMRRTFPFAEEESRGYRELIPAMTNDPKDRHVLAAAVRSGAALIVTANPKDFPPAALDPFDVEAIHPDEFLCDQLDLDSEAVFERIHVLVARNTLPPRTVGELLELLDRLTPRFVDAVRALLVDRDDASDRGAVPAVSALPELTDEQIDSLPPEVRQTYRQIRAVDPAELVRFLGHTDLVNAAWAFLMPVCVDGDLLSVWPNVDPDFRAVLAQKWVRDNHYQMTVDGWDSEAVEAALAGPVPDHPLWVHFERVHLRSFRAMLPDPATWGIGSATRMVAPGVEALYVLDASALEGGLWQPNDPRYVCPVLMHLVDGRWLVRNLGSESDPATTT
;
A
#
# COMPACT_ATOMS: atom_id res chain seq x y z
N MET A 1 10.84 -0.17 -27.64
CA MET A 1 9.97 -1.34 -27.48
C MET A 1 8.57 -0.95 -27.88
N ALA A 2 7.85 -1.79 -28.63
CA ALA A 2 6.42 -1.58 -28.85
C ALA A 2 5.73 -1.76 -27.49
N ALA A 3 4.95 -0.76 -27.06
CA ALA A 3 4.26 -0.82 -25.79
C ALA A 3 3.02 -1.73 -25.92
N PHE A 4 2.80 -2.59 -24.93
CA PHE A 4 1.65 -3.50 -24.88
C PHE A 4 0.37 -2.71 -24.66
N ARG A 5 -0.43 -2.53 -25.72
CA ARG A 5 -1.68 -1.76 -25.69
C ARG A 5 -2.86 -2.66 -25.39
N VAL A 6 -3.73 -2.19 -24.51
CA VAL A 6 -4.93 -2.90 -24.08
C VAL A 6 -6.12 -1.96 -24.13
N VAL A 7 -7.18 -2.35 -24.83
CA VAL A 7 -8.44 -1.59 -24.82
C VAL A 7 -9.23 -1.96 -23.57
N LEU A 8 -9.62 -0.96 -22.78
CA LEU A 8 -10.47 -1.15 -21.61
C LEU A 8 -11.92 -0.85 -21.98
N ASP A 9 -12.78 -1.84 -21.87
CA ASP A 9 -14.21 -1.70 -22.13
C ASP A 9 -14.92 -0.84 -21.05
N ALA A 10 -16.04 -0.20 -21.38
CA ALA A 10 -16.80 0.62 -20.46
C ALA A 10 -17.22 -0.17 -19.21
N CYS A 11 -17.58 -1.45 -19.36
CA CYS A 11 -18.04 -2.29 -18.26
C CYS A 11 -16.99 -2.50 -17.15
N VAL A 12 -15.69 -2.47 -17.46
CA VAL A 12 -14.61 -2.61 -16.47
C VAL A 12 -14.15 -1.27 -15.91
N LEU A 13 -14.45 -0.17 -16.61
CA LEU A 13 -14.21 1.20 -16.14
C LEU A 13 -15.31 1.70 -15.21
N LEU A 14 -16.48 1.08 -15.19
CA LEU A 14 -17.59 1.51 -14.35
C LEU A 14 -17.37 1.25 -12.85
N PRO A 15 -17.09 0.00 -12.38
CA PRO A 15 -16.84 -0.27 -10.97
C PRO A 15 -15.59 0.46 -10.48
N GLN A 16 -15.74 1.25 -9.42
CA GLN A 16 -14.67 2.15 -8.95
C GLN A 16 -13.39 1.39 -8.56
N ALA A 17 -13.52 0.29 -7.80
CA ALA A 17 -12.37 -0.48 -7.33
C ALA A 17 -11.58 -1.10 -8.49
N LEU A 18 -12.26 -1.75 -9.43
CA LEU A 18 -11.65 -2.36 -10.61
C LEU A 18 -10.99 -1.32 -11.52
N ASN A 19 -11.69 -0.23 -11.83
CA ASN A 19 -11.12 0.85 -12.62
C ASN A 19 -9.88 1.45 -11.98
N ASN A 20 -9.92 1.72 -10.67
CA ASN A 20 -8.78 2.28 -9.96
C ASN A 20 -7.58 1.34 -9.98
N LEU A 21 -7.79 0.01 -9.86
CA LEU A 21 -6.71 -0.96 -9.96
C LEU A 21 -6.12 -0.98 -11.38
N LEU A 22 -6.96 -1.18 -12.41
CA LEU A 22 -6.52 -1.21 -13.81
C LEU A 22 -5.74 0.05 -14.20
N LEU A 23 -6.23 1.23 -13.81
CA LEU A 23 -5.54 2.48 -14.10
C LEU A 23 -4.27 2.68 -13.27
N THR A 24 -4.18 2.14 -12.05
CA THR A 24 -2.92 2.17 -11.28
C THR A 24 -1.85 1.28 -11.92
N LEU A 25 -2.24 0.10 -12.42
CA LEU A 25 -1.32 -0.79 -13.13
C LEU A 25 -0.85 -0.17 -14.46
N ALA A 26 -1.78 0.48 -15.19
CA ALA A 26 -1.46 1.23 -16.40
C ALA A 26 -0.49 2.41 -16.14
N ASP A 27 -0.67 3.15 -15.04
CA ASP A 27 0.19 4.27 -14.65
C ASP A 27 1.62 3.83 -14.32
N ALA A 28 1.79 2.58 -13.84
CA ALA A 28 3.10 1.95 -13.68
C ALA A 28 3.64 1.29 -14.96
N GLU A 29 3.05 1.58 -16.11
CA GLU A 29 3.48 1.11 -17.43
C GLU A 29 3.45 -0.41 -17.64
N LEU A 30 2.72 -1.17 -16.80
CA LEU A 30 2.51 -2.62 -17.02
C LEU A 30 1.77 -2.87 -18.34
N PHE A 31 0.89 -1.95 -18.72
CA PHE A 31 0.27 -1.89 -20.03
C PHE A 31 -0.12 -0.45 -20.38
N ARG A 32 -0.40 -0.18 -21.66
CA ARG A 32 -0.93 1.11 -22.12
C ARG A 32 -2.43 1.01 -22.37
N PRO A 33 -3.26 1.77 -21.65
CA PRO A 33 -4.69 1.72 -21.84
C PRO A 33 -5.08 2.48 -23.11
N VAL A 34 -6.08 1.97 -23.81
CA VAL A 34 -6.69 2.59 -24.98
C VAL A 34 -8.20 2.61 -24.78
N TRP A 35 -8.84 3.70 -25.18
CA TRP A 35 -10.29 3.83 -25.23
C TRP A 35 -10.69 4.84 -26.29
N THR A 36 -11.97 4.87 -26.64
CA THR A 36 -12.52 5.88 -27.56
C THR A 36 -13.19 7.02 -26.79
N PRO A 37 -13.38 8.18 -27.42
CA PRO A 37 -14.23 9.23 -26.88
C PRO A 37 -15.67 8.72 -26.61
N ASP A 38 -16.25 7.96 -27.55
CA ASP A 38 -17.61 7.40 -27.38
C ASP A 38 -17.70 6.48 -26.14
N LEU A 39 -16.63 5.74 -25.85
CA LEU A 39 -16.53 4.85 -24.68
C LEU A 39 -16.51 5.65 -23.38
N LEU A 40 -15.71 6.71 -23.29
CA LEU A 40 -15.67 7.55 -22.09
C LEU A 40 -16.98 8.34 -21.90
N ASP A 41 -17.63 8.76 -22.98
CA ASP A 41 -18.96 9.40 -22.93
C ASP A 41 -20.01 8.41 -22.40
N GLU A 42 -19.94 7.13 -22.79
CA GLU A 42 -20.78 6.07 -22.22
C GLU A 42 -20.50 5.84 -20.74
N VAL A 43 -19.23 5.79 -20.33
CA VAL A 43 -18.85 5.66 -18.92
C VAL A 43 -19.39 6.84 -18.10
N GLU A 44 -19.27 8.06 -18.61
CA GLU A 44 -19.80 9.26 -17.96
C GLU A 44 -21.32 9.16 -17.77
N HIS A 45 -22.04 8.82 -18.83
CA HIS A 45 -23.50 8.67 -18.81
C HIS A 45 -23.95 7.60 -17.81
N ASN A 46 -23.33 6.43 -17.85
CA ASN A 46 -23.66 5.31 -16.98
C ASN A 46 -23.36 5.62 -15.50
N LEU A 47 -22.29 6.37 -15.20
CA LEU A 47 -21.98 6.79 -13.82
C LEU A 47 -23.04 7.73 -13.24
N ALA A 48 -23.58 8.63 -14.07
CA ALA A 48 -24.66 9.53 -13.69
C ALA A 48 -26.05 8.85 -13.64
N GLY A 49 -26.17 7.62 -14.15
CA GLY A 49 -27.40 6.84 -14.13
C GLY A 49 -27.75 6.26 -12.76
N GLU A 50 -28.98 5.76 -12.62
CA GLU A 50 -29.54 5.25 -11.36
C GLU A 50 -28.70 4.14 -10.71
N ARG A 51 -28.00 3.33 -11.52
CA ARG A 51 -27.20 2.21 -11.04
C ARG A 51 -25.98 2.64 -10.21
N PHE A 52 -25.33 3.74 -10.57
CA PHE A 52 -24.10 4.21 -9.91
C PHE A 52 -24.30 5.51 -9.13
N GLY A 53 -25.35 6.28 -9.45
CA GLY A 53 -25.86 7.37 -8.62
C GLY A 53 -24.87 8.51 -8.38
N LYS A 54 -23.86 8.68 -9.24
CA LYS A 54 -22.93 9.82 -9.16
C LYS A 54 -23.63 11.08 -9.66
N SER A 55 -23.29 12.23 -9.08
CA SER A 55 -23.73 13.49 -9.69
C SER A 55 -23.06 13.66 -11.06
N PRO A 56 -23.69 14.39 -12.01
CA PRO A 56 -23.07 14.69 -13.30
C PRO A 56 -21.67 15.31 -13.16
N GLU A 57 -21.47 16.16 -12.16
CA GLU A 57 -20.16 16.79 -11.87
C GLU A 57 -19.13 15.77 -11.36
N GLN A 58 -19.55 14.76 -10.58
CA GLN A 58 -18.67 13.69 -10.12
C GLN A 58 -18.26 12.77 -11.27
N ALA A 59 -19.19 12.43 -12.16
CA ALA A 59 -18.91 11.63 -13.36
C ALA A 59 -17.95 12.37 -14.30
N ALA A 60 -18.25 13.63 -14.64
CA ALA A 60 -17.40 14.48 -15.47
C ALA A 60 -15.99 14.65 -14.87
N ARG A 61 -15.89 14.86 -13.55
CA ARG A 61 -14.60 14.99 -12.85
C ARG A 61 -13.75 13.73 -12.99
N ARG A 62 -14.36 12.54 -12.88
CA ARG A 62 -13.66 11.27 -13.04
C ARG A 62 -13.09 11.14 -14.46
N ILE A 63 -13.89 11.40 -15.48
CA ILE A 63 -13.46 11.35 -16.89
C ILE A 63 -12.34 12.35 -17.17
N GLN A 64 -12.47 13.58 -16.67
CA GLN A 64 -11.41 14.58 -16.80
C GLN A 64 -10.09 14.13 -16.14
N GLN A 65 -10.16 13.47 -14.98
CA GLN A 65 -8.96 12.93 -14.34
C GLN A 65 -8.32 11.83 -15.19
N MET A 66 -9.12 10.90 -15.75
CA MET A 66 -8.63 9.86 -16.65
C MET A 66 -7.94 10.45 -17.89
N ARG A 67 -8.56 11.42 -18.55
CA ARG A 67 -7.96 12.12 -19.72
C ARG A 67 -6.67 12.86 -19.36
N ARG A 68 -6.58 13.45 -18.17
CA ARG A 68 -5.37 14.14 -17.70
C ARG A 68 -4.23 13.18 -17.41
N THR A 69 -4.52 12.04 -16.77
CA THR A 69 -3.50 11.03 -16.44
C THR A 69 -3.05 10.28 -17.70
N PHE A 70 -3.95 10.00 -18.64
CA PHE A 70 -3.65 9.24 -19.87
C PHE A 70 -3.99 10.06 -21.12
N PRO A 71 -3.22 11.12 -21.43
CA PRO A 71 -3.53 12.03 -22.53
C PRO A 71 -3.52 11.37 -23.91
N PHE A 72 -2.78 10.27 -24.07
CA PHE A 72 -2.64 9.56 -25.35
C PHE A 72 -3.66 8.43 -25.55
N ALA A 73 -4.42 8.03 -24.52
CA ALA A 73 -5.29 6.85 -24.61
C ALA A 73 -6.42 6.99 -25.65
N GLU A 74 -6.99 8.19 -25.83
CA GLU A 74 -7.95 8.49 -26.90
C GLU A 74 -7.26 8.72 -28.26
N GLU A 75 -6.04 9.28 -28.25
CA GLU A 75 -5.31 9.57 -29.48
C GLU A 75 -4.88 8.30 -30.21
N GLU A 76 -4.52 7.24 -29.46
CA GLU A 76 -4.14 5.93 -29.99
C GLU A 76 -5.31 5.25 -30.75
N SER A 77 -6.57 5.59 -30.45
CA SER A 77 -7.74 5.07 -31.16
C SER A 77 -8.22 5.99 -32.30
N ARG A 78 -7.53 7.10 -32.61
CA ARG A 78 -7.98 8.09 -33.60
C ARG A 78 -8.29 7.44 -34.96
N GLY A 79 -9.50 7.70 -35.47
CA GLY A 79 -9.99 7.12 -36.72
C GLY A 79 -10.69 5.77 -36.57
N TYR A 80 -10.92 5.28 -35.34
CA TYR A 80 -11.68 4.04 -35.10
C TYR A 80 -13.07 4.04 -35.76
N ARG A 81 -13.75 5.20 -35.84
CA ARG A 81 -15.11 5.29 -36.41
C ARG A 81 -15.22 4.80 -37.86
N GLU A 82 -14.14 4.91 -38.64
CA GLU A 82 -14.10 4.40 -40.02
C GLU A 82 -14.14 2.87 -40.09
N LEU A 83 -13.71 2.19 -39.02
CA LEU A 83 -13.67 0.74 -38.93
C LEU A 83 -14.95 0.14 -38.36
N ILE A 84 -15.77 0.92 -37.63
CA ILE A 84 -17.03 0.45 -37.01
C ILE A 84 -17.91 -0.37 -37.98
N PRO A 85 -18.15 0.04 -39.25
CA PRO A 85 -19.00 -0.72 -40.16
C PRO A 85 -18.46 -2.12 -40.51
N ALA A 86 -17.16 -2.34 -40.37
CA ALA A 86 -16.51 -3.64 -40.62
C ALA A 86 -16.52 -4.56 -39.40
N MET A 87 -16.87 -4.07 -38.21
CA MET A 87 -16.87 -4.86 -36.98
C MET A 87 -18.14 -5.71 -36.89
N THR A 88 -17.97 -7.02 -36.70
CA THR A 88 -19.05 -8.01 -36.71
C THR A 88 -19.47 -8.49 -35.31
N ASN A 89 -18.90 -7.89 -34.26
CA ASN A 89 -19.26 -8.11 -32.86
C ASN A 89 -20.57 -7.36 -32.49
N ASP A 90 -20.95 -7.37 -31.20
CA ASP A 90 -22.18 -6.71 -30.74
C ASP A 90 -22.26 -5.26 -31.28
N PRO A 91 -23.40 -4.84 -31.87
CA PRO A 91 -23.54 -3.51 -32.46
C PRO A 91 -23.19 -2.34 -31.55
N LYS A 92 -23.42 -2.46 -30.24
CA LYS A 92 -23.09 -1.41 -29.26
C LYS A 92 -21.58 -1.34 -29.02
N ASP A 93 -20.91 -2.49 -29.00
CA ASP A 93 -19.49 -2.59 -28.65
C ASP A 93 -18.55 -2.54 -29.87
N ARG A 94 -19.06 -2.25 -31.07
CA ARG A 94 -18.25 -2.14 -32.29
C ARG A 94 -17.17 -1.08 -32.20
N HIS A 95 -17.43 0.02 -31.48
CA HIS A 95 -16.41 1.06 -31.30
C HIS A 95 -15.22 0.57 -30.47
N VAL A 96 -15.43 -0.37 -29.53
CA VAL A 96 -14.38 -0.96 -28.70
C VAL A 96 -13.46 -1.82 -29.56
N LEU A 97 -14.03 -2.72 -30.37
CA LEU A 97 -13.24 -3.55 -31.30
C LEU A 97 -12.51 -2.68 -32.35
N ALA A 98 -13.21 -1.70 -32.92
CA ALA A 98 -12.61 -0.76 -33.87
C ALA A 98 -11.42 0.02 -33.26
N ALA A 99 -11.46 0.33 -31.96
CA ALA A 99 -10.36 0.95 -31.25
C ALA A 99 -9.16 0.01 -31.10
N ALA A 100 -9.40 -1.27 -30.80
CA ALA A 100 -8.36 -2.28 -30.69
C ALA A 100 -7.61 -2.42 -32.02
N VAL A 101 -8.35 -2.60 -33.12
CA VAL A 101 -7.78 -2.69 -34.47
C VAL A 101 -7.03 -1.42 -34.84
N ARG A 102 -7.58 -0.23 -34.56
CA ARG A 102 -6.95 1.05 -34.93
C ARG A 102 -5.65 1.30 -34.17
N SER A 103 -5.63 0.98 -32.89
CA SER A 103 -4.48 1.21 -32.00
C SER A 103 -3.42 0.10 -32.09
N GLY A 104 -3.75 -1.04 -32.71
CA GLY A 104 -2.92 -2.24 -32.68
C GLY A 104 -2.85 -2.87 -31.28
N ALA A 105 -3.90 -2.73 -30.49
CA ALA A 105 -4.04 -3.43 -29.22
C ALA A 105 -4.38 -4.89 -29.47
N ALA A 106 -3.61 -5.80 -28.88
CA ALA A 106 -3.84 -7.23 -29.00
C ALA A 106 -4.96 -7.72 -28.06
N LEU A 107 -5.31 -6.93 -27.03
CA LEU A 107 -6.30 -7.32 -26.02
C LEU A 107 -7.38 -6.26 -25.81
N ILE A 108 -8.61 -6.77 -25.60
CA ILE A 108 -9.76 -6.05 -25.05
C ILE A 108 -10.07 -6.65 -23.68
N VAL A 109 -10.05 -5.84 -22.63
CA VAL A 109 -10.46 -6.27 -21.29
C VAL A 109 -11.94 -5.94 -21.08
N THR A 110 -12.78 -6.96 -20.92
CA THR A 110 -14.23 -6.82 -20.79
C THR A 110 -14.82 -7.87 -19.84
N ALA A 111 -15.83 -7.48 -19.06
CA ALA A 111 -16.62 -8.41 -18.23
C ALA A 111 -17.68 -9.17 -19.06
N ASN A 112 -17.87 -8.84 -20.34
CA ASN A 112 -18.84 -9.48 -21.23
C ASN A 112 -18.15 -10.07 -22.49
N PRO A 113 -17.26 -11.07 -22.36
CA PRO A 113 -16.52 -11.62 -23.49
C PRO A 113 -17.41 -12.17 -24.62
N LYS A 114 -18.66 -12.55 -24.31
CA LYS A 114 -19.67 -12.97 -25.29
C LYS A 114 -20.03 -11.90 -26.33
N ASP A 115 -19.85 -10.62 -26.01
CA ASP A 115 -20.15 -9.49 -26.90
C ASP A 115 -19.03 -9.33 -27.96
N PHE A 116 -17.93 -10.07 -27.78
CA PHE A 116 -16.74 -10.12 -28.63
C PHE A 116 -16.44 -11.57 -29.05
N PRO A 117 -17.28 -12.21 -29.88
CA PRO A 117 -17.09 -13.60 -30.26
C PRO A 117 -15.78 -13.79 -31.06
N PRO A 118 -15.05 -14.92 -30.90
CA PRO A 118 -13.78 -15.16 -31.60
C PRO A 118 -13.84 -14.93 -33.11
N ALA A 119 -14.93 -15.35 -33.77
CA ALA A 119 -15.13 -15.15 -35.20
C ALA A 119 -15.12 -13.67 -35.65
N ALA A 120 -15.40 -12.72 -34.75
CA ALA A 120 -15.30 -11.28 -35.00
C ALA A 120 -13.91 -10.72 -34.69
N LEU A 121 -13.15 -11.37 -33.80
CA LEU A 121 -11.85 -10.92 -33.30
C LEU A 121 -10.66 -11.50 -34.08
N ASP A 122 -10.70 -12.81 -34.37
CA ASP A 122 -9.65 -13.57 -35.05
C ASP A 122 -9.14 -12.90 -36.35
N PRO A 123 -9.98 -12.29 -37.21
CA PRO A 123 -9.50 -11.62 -38.42
C PRO A 123 -8.56 -10.43 -38.18
N PHE A 124 -8.47 -9.95 -36.95
CA PHE A 124 -7.69 -8.78 -36.56
C PHE A 124 -6.59 -9.09 -35.55
N ASP A 125 -6.35 -10.35 -35.21
CA ASP A 125 -5.40 -10.78 -34.17
C ASP A 125 -5.64 -10.07 -32.82
N VAL A 126 -6.91 -9.91 -32.44
CA VAL A 126 -7.35 -9.34 -31.17
C VAL A 126 -7.96 -10.46 -30.32
N GLU A 127 -7.77 -10.39 -29.01
CA GLU A 127 -8.41 -11.28 -28.04
C GLU A 127 -9.24 -10.47 -27.03
N ALA A 128 -10.33 -11.05 -26.54
CA ALA A 128 -11.14 -10.47 -25.46
C ALA A 128 -10.99 -11.30 -24.20
N ILE A 129 -10.56 -10.68 -23.11
CA ILE A 129 -10.21 -11.32 -21.85
C ILE A 129 -11.03 -10.75 -20.69
N HIS A 130 -11.42 -11.62 -19.76
CA HIS A 130 -12.11 -11.19 -18.55
C HIS A 130 -11.15 -10.43 -17.62
N PRO A 131 -11.57 -9.35 -16.91
CA PRO A 131 -10.69 -8.60 -16.02
C PRO A 131 -10.04 -9.48 -14.93
N ASP A 132 -10.74 -10.52 -14.46
CA ASP A 132 -10.20 -11.47 -13.49
C ASP A 132 -8.96 -12.21 -14.03
N GLU A 133 -9.06 -12.71 -15.26
CA GLU A 133 -7.98 -13.43 -15.93
C GLU A 133 -6.85 -12.48 -16.30
N PHE A 134 -7.17 -11.31 -16.84
CA PHE A 134 -6.18 -10.28 -17.16
C PHE A 134 -5.35 -9.86 -15.94
N LEU A 135 -5.99 -9.66 -14.78
CA LEU A 135 -5.27 -9.31 -13.55
C LEU A 135 -4.43 -10.47 -13.02
N CYS A 136 -4.87 -11.72 -13.17
CA CYS A 136 -4.02 -12.89 -12.90
C CYS A 136 -2.78 -12.90 -13.80
N ASP A 137 -2.94 -12.64 -15.10
CA ASP A 137 -1.80 -12.59 -16.03
C ASP A 137 -0.82 -11.48 -15.65
N GLN A 138 -1.31 -10.31 -15.22
CA GLN A 138 -0.44 -9.24 -14.72
C GLN A 138 0.32 -9.66 -13.45
N LEU A 139 -0.36 -10.35 -12.53
CA LEU A 139 0.23 -10.84 -11.29
C LEU A 139 1.28 -11.94 -11.55
N ASP A 140 1.04 -12.83 -12.50
CA ASP A 140 1.97 -13.88 -12.91
C ASP A 140 3.18 -13.31 -13.64
N LEU A 141 2.98 -12.24 -14.42
CA LEU A 141 4.04 -11.56 -15.16
C LEU A 141 4.99 -10.81 -14.23
N ASP A 142 4.44 -10.03 -13.29
CA ASP A 142 5.22 -9.25 -12.32
C ASP A 142 4.47 -9.07 -11.00
N SER A 143 4.53 -10.10 -10.16
CA SER A 143 3.85 -10.08 -8.87
C SER A 143 4.31 -8.93 -7.97
N GLU A 144 5.59 -8.59 -7.99
CA GLU A 144 6.16 -7.54 -7.15
C GLU A 144 5.62 -6.17 -7.53
N ALA A 145 5.64 -5.82 -8.82
CA ALA A 145 5.08 -4.57 -9.30
C ALA A 145 3.58 -4.47 -9.02
N VAL A 146 2.82 -5.55 -9.22
CA VAL A 146 1.37 -5.57 -8.93
C VAL A 146 1.10 -5.35 -7.44
N PHE A 147 1.83 -6.03 -6.54
CA PHE A 147 1.70 -5.84 -5.10
C PHE A 147 2.02 -4.41 -4.68
N GLU A 148 3.14 -3.87 -5.15
CA GLU A 148 3.54 -2.49 -4.86
C GLU A 148 2.44 -1.51 -5.28
N ARG A 149 1.87 -1.72 -6.48
CA ARG A 149 0.78 -0.87 -6.99
C ARG A 149 -0.53 -1.01 -6.21
N ILE A 150 -0.86 -2.20 -5.74
CA ILE A 150 -2.01 -2.41 -4.84
C ILE A 150 -1.82 -1.61 -3.55
N HIS A 151 -0.62 -1.64 -2.94
CA HIS A 151 -0.32 -0.84 -1.76
C HIS A 151 -0.42 0.67 -2.02
N VAL A 152 0.17 1.16 -3.12
CA VAL A 152 0.06 2.58 -3.53
C VAL A 152 -1.39 3.01 -3.75
N LEU A 153 -2.21 2.14 -4.37
CA LEU A 153 -3.61 2.41 -4.63
C LEU A 153 -4.42 2.59 -3.33
N VAL A 154 -4.28 1.68 -2.38
CA VAL A 154 -5.08 1.74 -1.15
C VAL A 154 -4.61 2.87 -0.24
N ALA A 155 -3.33 3.20 -0.30
CA ALA A 155 -2.73 4.30 0.45
C ALA A 155 -3.17 5.70 0.05
N ARG A 156 -3.33 5.95 -1.26
CA ARG A 156 -3.74 7.27 -1.77
C ARG A 156 -5.21 7.58 -1.52
N ASN A 157 -5.99 6.57 -1.11
CA ASN A 157 -7.42 6.71 -0.95
C ASN A 157 -7.77 7.39 0.37
N THR A 158 -8.49 8.51 0.28
CA THR A 158 -9.01 9.22 1.46
C THR A 158 -10.29 8.57 2.01
N LEU A 159 -10.99 7.79 1.18
CA LEU A 159 -12.19 7.02 1.50
C LEU A 159 -11.94 5.54 1.13
N PRO A 160 -12.62 4.56 1.73
CA PRO A 160 -12.43 3.15 1.42
C PRO A 160 -12.44 2.83 -0.11
N PRO A 161 -11.62 1.87 -0.58
CA PRO A 161 -10.75 0.98 0.21
C PRO A 161 -9.41 1.63 0.60
N ARG A 162 -9.01 1.48 1.86
CA ARG A 162 -7.75 2.01 2.42
C ARG A 162 -6.73 0.92 2.79
N THR A 163 -7.12 -0.34 2.69
CA THR A 163 -6.24 -1.50 2.90
C THR A 163 -6.34 -2.46 1.72
N VAL A 164 -5.34 -3.34 1.58
CA VAL A 164 -5.36 -4.42 0.59
C VAL A 164 -6.57 -5.32 0.80
N GLY A 165 -6.87 -5.72 2.04
CA GLY A 165 -8.05 -6.51 2.37
C GLY A 165 -9.37 -5.88 1.90
N GLU A 166 -9.61 -4.60 2.23
CA GLU A 166 -10.80 -3.87 1.79
C GLU A 166 -10.89 -3.79 0.25
N LEU A 167 -9.75 -3.61 -0.43
CA LEU A 167 -9.71 -3.63 -1.89
C LEU A 167 -10.09 -5.01 -2.43
N LEU A 168 -9.52 -6.08 -1.87
CA LEU A 168 -9.79 -7.45 -2.28
C LEU A 168 -11.26 -7.83 -2.08
N GLU A 169 -11.91 -7.39 -1.01
CA GLU A 169 -13.35 -7.62 -0.81
C GLU A 169 -14.23 -6.93 -1.86
N LEU A 170 -13.89 -5.69 -2.20
CA LEU A 170 -14.61 -4.97 -3.26
C LEU A 170 -14.38 -5.61 -4.64
N LEU A 171 -13.24 -6.27 -4.83
CA LEU A 171 -12.89 -6.96 -6.05
C LEU A 171 -13.40 -8.41 -6.10
N ASP A 172 -13.66 -9.07 -4.97
CA ASP A 172 -13.98 -10.50 -4.87
C ASP A 172 -15.11 -10.94 -5.81
N ARG A 173 -16.17 -10.11 -5.92
CA ARG A 173 -17.29 -10.39 -6.83
C ARG A 173 -16.99 -10.16 -8.31
N LEU A 174 -15.98 -9.35 -8.61
CA LEU A 174 -15.61 -8.95 -9.98
C LEU A 174 -14.46 -9.81 -10.51
N THR A 175 -13.51 -10.15 -9.65
CA THR A 175 -12.25 -10.81 -9.99
C THR A 175 -11.82 -11.81 -8.88
N PRO A 176 -12.62 -12.87 -8.65
CA PRO A 176 -12.37 -13.81 -7.56
C PRO A 176 -11.05 -14.59 -7.71
N ARG A 177 -10.67 -15.00 -8.92
CA ARG A 177 -9.42 -15.77 -9.13
C ARG A 177 -8.19 -14.93 -8.81
N PHE A 178 -8.18 -13.67 -9.24
CA PHE A 178 -7.12 -12.73 -8.92
C PHE A 178 -7.04 -12.49 -7.41
N VAL A 179 -8.19 -12.31 -6.75
CA VAL A 179 -8.24 -12.12 -5.30
C VAL A 179 -7.67 -13.33 -4.56
N ASP A 180 -8.03 -14.55 -4.96
CA ASP A 180 -7.50 -15.77 -4.37
C ASP A 180 -5.99 -15.92 -4.61
N ALA A 181 -5.51 -15.56 -5.81
CA ALA A 181 -4.08 -15.58 -6.13
C ALA A 181 -3.28 -14.58 -5.28
N VAL A 182 -3.79 -13.35 -5.10
CA VAL A 182 -3.17 -12.35 -4.24
C VAL A 182 -3.17 -12.82 -2.78
N ARG A 183 -4.28 -13.40 -2.28
CA ARG A 183 -4.36 -13.97 -0.92
C ARG A 183 -3.32 -15.08 -0.72
N ALA A 184 -3.18 -16.00 -1.68
CA ALA A 184 -2.19 -17.08 -1.60
C ALA A 184 -0.76 -16.55 -1.53
N LEU A 185 -0.42 -15.56 -2.35
CA LEU A 185 0.92 -14.96 -2.34
C LEU A 185 1.23 -14.17 -1.07
N LEU A 186 0.22 -13.59 -0.40
CA LEU A 186 0.39 -12.96 0.91
C LEU A 186 0.76 -13.99 1.97
N VAL A 187 0.06 -15.14 1.99
CA VAL A 187 0.35 -16.25 2.92
C VAL A 187 1.73 -16.84 2.69
N ASP A 188 2.12 -17.10 1.44
CA ASP A 188 3.43 -17.65 1.11
C ASP A 188 4.59 -16.70 1.48
N ARG A 189 4.37 -15.38 1.37
CA ARG A 189 5.35 -14.36 1.78
C ARG A 189 5.51 -14.30 3.30
N ASP A 190 4.42 -14.43 4.05
CA ASP A 190 4.46 -14.53 5.51
C ASP A 190 5.22 -15.80 5.94
N ASP A 191 4.94 -16.96 5.32
CA ASP A 191 5.62 -18.25 5.59
C ASP A 191 7.13 -18.25 5.22
N ALA A 192 7.52 -17.51 4.18
CA ALA A 192 8.92 -17.37 3.78
C ALA A 192 9.71 -16.45 4.72
N SER A 193 9.04 -15.42 5.28
CA SER A 193 9.62 -14.50 6.25
C SER A 193 9.87 -15.14 7.63
N ASP A 194 9.14 -16.21 7.95
CA ASP A 194 9.16 -16.89 9.26
C ASP A 194 10.36 -17.85 9.45
N ARG A 195 11.10 -18.23 8.38
CA ARG A 195 12.18 -19.23 8.47
C ARG A 195 13.52 -18.73 9.02
N GLY A 196 13.63 -17.46 9.40
CA GLY A 196 14.89 -16.84 9.85
C GLY A 196 14.80 -15.82 11.00
N ALA A 197 13.61 -15.58 11.55
CA ALA A 197 13.39 -14.57 12.58
C ALA A 197 13.08 -15.19 13.96
N VAL A 198 13.58 -14.57 15.03
CA VAL A 198 13.10 -14.81 16.41
C VAL A 198 11.61 -14.43 16.44
N PRO A 199 10.71 -15.24 17.03
CA PRO A 199 9.30 -15.22 16.68
C PRO A 199 8.66 -13.88 17.03
N ALA A 200 8.32 -13.11 15.99
CA ALA A 200 7.24 -12.14 16.07
C ALA A 200 5.95 -12.96 16.09
N VAL A 201 5.15 -12.77 17.14
CA VAL A 201 3.88 -13.48 17.35
C VAL A 201 2.91 -13.08 16.24
N SER A 202 2.91 -13.81 15.12
CA SER A 202 1.98 -13.62 14.01
C SER A 202 1.21 -14.91 13.74
N ALA A 203 -0.05 -14.75 13.35
CA ALA A 203 -1.17 -15.68 13.39
C ALA A 203 -1.74 -15.95 14.80
N LEU A 204 -3.02 -15.57 15.01
CA LEU A 204 -3.83 -16.21 16.05
C LEU A 204 -3.80 -17.71 15.76
N PRO A 205 -3.34 -18.56 16.68
CA PRO A 205 -3.35 -19.99 16.45
C PRO A 205 -4.79 -20.41 16.19
N GLU A 206 -5.08 -21.10 15.07
CA GLU A 206 -6.41 -21.66 14.83
C GLU A 206 -6.67 -22.74 15.89
N LEU A 207 -7.45 -22.37 16.90
CA LEU A 207 -7.86 -23.25 17.98
C LEU A 207 -9.18 -23.90 17.58
N THR A 208 -9.30 -25.21 17.82
CA THR A 208 -10.59 -25.91 17.66
C THR A 208 -11.60 -25.38 18.67
N ASP A 209 -12.90 -25.58 18.42
CA ASP A 209 -13.96 -25.13 19.34
C ASP A 209 -13.78 -25.70 20.76
N GLU A 210 -13.29 -26.94 20.90
CA GLU A 210 -12.93 -27.55 22.19
C GLU A 210 -11.77 -26.83 22.89
N GLN A 211 -10.74 -26.42 22.13
CA GLN A 211 -9.60 -25.67 22.68
C GLN A 211 -10.03 -24.26 23.12
N ILE A 212 -10.90 -23.59 22.35
CA ILE A 212 -11.47 -22.29 22.71
C ILE A 212 -12.28 -22.41 24.02
N ASP A 213 -13.08 -23.47 24.18
CA ASP A 213 -13.85 -23.71 25.40
C ASP A 213 -13.02 -24.11 26.63
N SER A 214 -11.74 -24.44 26.44
CA SER A 214 -10.79 -24.67 27.53
C SER A 214 -10.08 -23.38 28.00
N LEU A 215 -10.16 -22.27 27.24
CA LEU A 215 -9.52 -21.00 27.59
C LEU A 215 -10.21 -20.29 28.77
N PRO A 216 -9.46 -19.47 29.54
CA PRO A 216 -10.03 -18.58 30.55
C PRO A 216 -11.18 -17.71 29.98
N PRO A 217 -12.21 -17.37 30.76
CA PRO A 217 -13.43 -16.73 30.25
C PRO A 217 -13.18 -15.44 29.46
N GLU A 218 -12.29 -14.59 29.96
CA GLU A 218 -11.94 -13.30 29.33
C GLU A 218 -11.22 -13.52 27.99
N VAL A 219 -10.24 -14.42 27.94
CA VAL A 219 -9.48 -14.76 26.72
C VAL A 219 -10.36 -15.46 25.69
N ARG A 220 -11.27 -16.34 26.12
CA ARG A 220 -12.25 -17.01 25.27
C ARG A 220 -13.19 -16.03 24.59
N GLN A 221 -13.69 -15.05 25.34
CA GLN A 221 -14.57 -13.99 24.84
C GLN A 221 -13.85 -13.18 23.75
N THR A 222 -12.61 -12.76 24.02
CA THR A 222 -11.78 -12.01 23.07
C THR A 222 -11.45 -12.82 21.83
N TYR A 223 -11.04 -14.08 21.97
CA TYR A 223 -10.75 -14.96 20.84
C TYR A 223 -11.98 -15.18 19.95
N ARG A 224 -13.17 -15.39 20.55
CA ARG A 224 -14.43 -15.54 19.80
C ARG A 224 -14.88 -14.25 19.13
N GLN A 225 -14.66 -13.10 19.78
CA GLN A 225 -14.91 -11.79 19.17
C GLN A 225 -14.02 -11.60 17.96
N ILE A 226 -12.71 -11.82 18.10
CA ILE A 226 -11.74 -11.69 16.99
C ILE A 226 -12.04 -12.69 15.86
N ARG A 227 -12.43 -13.93 16.15
CA ARG A 227 -12.86 -14.92 15.14
C ARG A 227 -14.17 -14.54 14.42
N ALA A 228 -15.03 -13.76 15.07
CA ALA A 228 -16.30 -13.28 14.51
C ALA A 228 -16.17 -11.91 13.84
N VAL A 229 -15.01 -11.24 13.95
CA VAL A 229 -14.68 -10.03 13.20
C VAL A 229 -14.51 -10.40 11.73
N ASP A 230 -15.00 -9.52 10.87
CA ASP A 230 -14.88 -9.67 9.43
C ASP A 230 -13.41 -9.85 9.00
N PRO A 231 -13.09 -10.76 8.06
CA PRO A 231 -11.71 -11.03 7.66
C PRO A 231 -10.91 -9.79 7.20
N ALA A 232 -11.52 -8.78 6.58
CA ALA A 232 -10.80 -7.54 6.27
C ALA A 232 -10.54 -6.66 7.48
N GLU A 233 -11.45 -6.65 8.46
CA GLU A 233 -11.23 -5.97 9.74
C GLU A 233 -10.18 -6.72 10.59
N LEU A 234 -10.08 -8.04 10.45
CA LEU A 234 -9.02 -8.87 11.02
C LEU A 234 -7.66 -8.59 10.38
N VAL A 235 -7.56 -8.52 9.05
CA VAL A 235 -6.30 -8.19 8.34
C VAL A 235 -5.88 -6.75 8.60
N ARG A 236 -6.83 -5.81 8.68
CA ARG A 236 -6.56 -4.43 9.11
C ARG A 236 -6.07 -4.39 10.56
N PHE A 237 -6.68 -5.17 11.44
CA PHE A 237 -6.25 -5.29 12.83
C PHE A 237 -4.84 -5.89 12.90
N LEU A 238 -4.55 -6.97 12.17
CA LEU A 238 -3.25 -7.66 12.16
C LEU A 238 -2.13 -6.80 11.55
N GLY A 239 -2.32 -6.21 10.37
CA GLY A 239 -1.30 -5.36 9.74
C GLY A 239 -1.03 -4.05 10.49
N HIS A 240 -2.09 -3.44 11.07
CA HIS A 240 -1.90 -2.33 12.01
C HIS A 240 -1.22 -2.81 13.30
N THR A 241 -1.55 -3.99 13.79
CA THR A 241 -0.93 -4.60 14.96
C THR A 241 0.55 -4.88 14.71
N ASP A 242 0.95 -5.35 13.54
CA ASP A 242 2.36 -5.62 13.21
C ASP A 242 3.18 -4.33 13.15
N LEU A 243 2.63 -3.30 12.51
CA LEU A 243 3.21 -1.97 12.46
C LEU A 243 3.33 -1.35 13.87
N VAL A 244 2.27 -1.42 14.67
CA VAL A 244 2.25 -0.92 16.06
C VAL A 244 3.19 -1.71 16.96
N ASN A 245 3.25 -3.04 16.80
CA ASN A 245 4.16 -3.92 17.52
C ASN A 245 5.61 -3.62 17.16
N ALA A 246 5.92 -3.39 15.89
CA ALA A 246 7.26 -2.98 15.47
C ALA A 246 7.65 -1.61 16.07
N ALA A 247 6.72 -0.66 16.10
CA ALA A 247 6.94 0.62 16.78
C ALA A 247 7.17 0.41 18.29
N TRP A 248 6.39 -0.43 18.96
CA TRP A 248 6.60 -0.76 20.38
C TRP A 248 7.92 -1.46 20.65
N ALA A 249 8.30 -2.40 19.79
CA ALA A 249 9.55 -3.15 19.88
C ALA A 249 10.78 -2.22 19.78
N PHE A 250 10.63 -1.04 19.17
CA PHE A 250 11.65 0.02 19.23
C PHE A 250 11.46 0.95 20.43
N LEU A 251 10.26 1.50 20.64
CA LEU A 251 10.00 2.55 21.62
C LEU A 251 10.23 2.08 23.06
N MET A 252 9.85 0.85 23.40
CA MET A 252 9.99 0.32 24.75
C MET A 252 11.47 0.17 25.16
N PRO A 253 12.33 -0.55 24.42
CA PRO A 253 13.75 -0.64 24.76
C PRO A 253 14.45 0.73 24.78
N VAL A 254 14.15 1.60 23.82
CA VAL A 254 14.78 2.92 23.72
C VAL A 254 14.36 3.83 24.86
N CYS A 255 13.07 4.04 25.06
CA CYS A 255 12.60 5.09 25.97
C CYS A 255 12.42 4.60 27.40
N VAL A 256 12.09 3.33 27.61
CA VAL A 256 11.94 2.76 28.95
C VAL A 256 13.26 2.18 29.42
N ASP A 257 13.80 1.20 28.70
CA ASP A 257 14.98 0.46 29.16
C ASP A 257 16.29 1.24 28.95
N GLY A 258 16.29 2.19 28.00
CA GLY A 258 17.48 2.95 27.64
C GLY A 258 18.51 2.12 26.88
N ASP A 259 18.03 1.20 26.06
CA ASP A 259 18.82 0.28 25.24
C ASP A 259 18.48 0.49 23.77
N LEU A 260 19.29 1.31 23.09
CA LEU A 260 19.17 1.52 21.65
C LEU A 260 19.94 0.45 20.88
N LEU A 261 21.04 -0.06 21.46
CA LEU A 261 21.92 -1.03 20.83
C LEU A 261 21.17 -2.32 20.42
N SER A 262 20.35 -2.87 21.31
CA SER A 262 19.65 -4.14 21.03
C SER A 262 18.61 -4.02 19.90
N VAL A 263 18.08 -2.82 19.68
CA VAL A 263 17.05 -2.55 18.67
C VAL A 263 17.57 -1.73 17.49
N TRP A 264 18.87 -1.44 17.42
CA TRP A 264 19.48 -0.72 16.31
C TRP A 264 19.25 -1.38 14.94
N PRO A 265 19.21 -2.72 14.81
CA PRO A 265 18.81 -3.38 13.56
C PRO A 265 17.37 -3.08 13.12
N ASN A 266 16.50 -2.63 14.02
CA ASN A 266 15.11 -2.23 13.71
C ASN A 266 15.03 -0.77 13.25
N VAL A 267 16.15 -0.07 13.13
CA VAL A 267 16.24 1.30 12.62
C VAL A 267 16.62 1.25 11.15
N ASP A 268 15.88 2.00 10.34
CA ASP A 268 16.11 2.12 8.90
C ASP A 268 17.57 2.53 8.60
N PRO A 269 18.26 1.91 7.62
CA PRO A 269 19.65 2.25 7.28
C PRO A 269 19.89 3.74 7.02
N ASP A 270 18.98 4.41 6.32
CA ASP A 270 19.08 5.84 6.01
C ASP A 270 18.98 6.65 7.31
N PHE A 271 18.09 6.25 8.21
CA PHE A 271 17.92 6.94 9.47
C PHE A 271 19.12 6.74 10.41
N ARG A 272 19.72 5.53 10.43
CA ARG A 272 20.97 5.28 11.15
C ARG A 272 22.11 6.17 10.65
N ALA A 273 22.24 6.31 9.33
CA ALA A 273 23.24 7.19 8.72
C ALA A 273 23.03 8.66 9.14
N VAL A 274 21.80 9.16 9.09
CA VAL A 274 21.47 10.55 9.49
C VAL A 274 21.77 10.81 10.96
N LEU A 275 21.44 9.86 11.85
CA LEU A 275 21.74 9.97 13.29
C LEU A 275 23.25 9.96 13.55
N ALA A 276 24.00 9.09 12.88
CA ALA A 276 25.46 8.99 12.96
C ALA A 276 26.14 10.28 12.47
N GLN A 277 25.79 10.72 11.26
CA GLN A 277 26.32 11.94 10.65
C GLN A 277 26.06 13.17 11.50
N LYS A 278 24.83 13.33 12.01
CA LYS A 278 24.49 14.43 12.91
C LYS A 278 25.34 14.41 14.17
N TRP A 279 25.51 13.26 14.80
CA TRP A 279 26.28 13.14 16.03
C TRP A 279 27.77 13.44 15.80
N VAL A 280 28.37 12.92 14.72
CA VAL A 280 29.76 13.19 14.34
C VAL A 280 29.95 14.69 14.09
N ARG A 281 29.06 15.33 13.33
CA ARG A 281 29.10 16.78 13.07
C ARG A 281 29.04 17.60 14.36
N ASP A 282 28.13 17.26 15.26
CA ASP A 282 27.93 17.96 16.53
C ASP A 282 29.13 17.79 17.49
N ASN A 283 29.97 16.75 17.29
CA ASN A 283 31.15 16.43 18.11
C ASN A 283 32.50 16.57 17.37
N HIS A 284 32.51 17.11 16.14
CA HIS A 284 33.67 17.09 15.24
C HIS A 284 34.96 17.64 15.87
N TYR A 285 34.85 18.71 16.65
CA TYR A 285 36.00 19.34 17.31
C TYR A 285 36.65 18.40 18.31
N GLN A 286 35.85 17.79 19.18
CA GLN A 286 36.35 16.86 20.21
C GLN A 286 36.93 15.60 19.56
N MET A 287 36.27 15.08 18.52
CA MET A 287 36.76 13.93 17.75
C MET A 287 38.14 14.18 17.16
N THR A 288 38.34 15.37 16.57
CA THR A 288 39.63 15.76 15.98
C THR A 288 40.72 15.85 17.05
N VAL A 289 40.40 16.43 18.21
CA VAL A 289 41.34 16.55 19.34
C VAL A 289 41.74 15.17 19.89
N ASP A 290 40.80 14.25 19.97
CA ASP A 290 41.02 12.88 20.47
C ASP A 290 41.61 11.93 19.42
N GLY A 291 41.83 12.42 18.18
CA GLY A 291 42.48 11.67 17.10
C GLY A 291 41.57 10.68 16.37
N TRP A 292 40.26 10.85 16.44
CA TRP A 292 39.29 10.03 15.72
C TRP A 292 39.08 10.50 14.28
N ASP A 293 38.95 9.55 13.35
CA ASP A 293 38.53 9.81 11.98
C ASP A 293 37.00 9.87 11.90
N SER A 294 36.46 11.03 11.55
CA SER A 294 35.01 11.28 11.51
C SER A 294 34.27 10.36 10.55
N GLU A 295 34.81 10.08 9.36
CA GLU A 295 34.14 9.22 8.38
C GLU A 295 34.10 7.76 8.86
N ALA A 296 35.22 7.29 9.43
CA ALA A 296 35.30 5.94 9.99
C ALA A 296 34.35 5.76 11.19
N VAL A 297 34.23 6.76 12.06
CA VAL A 297 33.29 6.73 13.18
C VAL A 297 31.85 6.75 12.69
N GLU A 298 31.52 7.60 11.71
CA GLU A 298 30.18 7.67 11.13
C GLU A 298 29.73 6.31 10.57
N ALA A 299 30.57 5.69 9.75
CA ALA A 299 30.29 4.39 9.16
C ALA A 299 30.14 3.29 10.23
N ALA A 300 31.00 3.31 11.26
CA ALA A 300 30.93 2.34 12.35
C ALA A 300 29.64 2.46 13.19
N LEU A 301 29.18 3.69 13.47
CA LEU A 301 27.96 3.93 14.22
C LEU A 301 26.68 3.66 13.40
N ALA A 302 26.71 3.92 12.09
CA ALA A 302 25.57 3.66 11.19
C ALA A 302 25.37 2.15 10.89
N GLY A 303 26.39 1.33 11.12
CA GLY A 303 26.34 -0.12 10.92
C GLY A 303 25.22 -0.81 11.73
N PRO A 304 24.68 -1.95 11.26
CA PRO A 304 23.54 -2.63 11.90
C PRO A 304 23.89 -3.23 13.27
N VAL A 305 25.17 -3.54 13.49
CA VAL A 305 25.72 -4.00 14.77
C VAL A 305 26.94 -3.11 15.06
N PRO A 306 26.73 -1.96 15.69
CA PRO A 306 27.78 -0.97 15.88
C PRO A 306 28.74 -1.45 16.96
N ASP A 307 29.99 -1.67 16.57
CA ASP A 307 31.08 -2.07 17.46
C ASP A 307 32.12 -0.95 17.49
N HIS A 308 31.82 0.11 18.24
CA HIS A 308 32.69 1.27 18.36
C HIS A 308 32.70 1.84 19.79
N PRO A 309 33.86 2.23 20.35
CA PRO A 309 33.94 2.77 21.71
C PRO A 309 33.05 4.00 21.97
N LEU A 310 32.82 4.81 20.93
CA LEU A 310 31.98 6.00 21.01
C LEU A 310 30.47 5.71 21.01
N TRP A 311 30.05 4.46 20.79
CA TRP A 311 28.64 4.06 20.81
C TRP A 311 27.93 4.48 22.10
N VAL A 312 28.56 4.28 23.26
CA VAL A 312 27.99 4.63 24.57
C VAL A 312 27.67 6.12 24.70
N HIS A 313 28.42 6.98 24.01
CA HIS A 313 28.17 8.43 23.98
C HIS A 313 27.09 8.79 22.94
N PHE A 314 27.14 8.16 21.77
CA PHE A 314 26.14 8.27 20.72
C PHE A 314 24.74 7.90 21.23
N GLU A 315 24.60 6.70 21.78
CA GLU A 315 23.36 6.16 22.34
C GLU A 315 22.80 7.09 23.41
N ARG A 316 23.62 7.49 24.39
CA ARG A 316 23.18 8.38 25.47
C ARG A 316 22.57 9.69 24.97
N VAL A 317 23.15 10.30 23.93
CA VAL A 317 22.65 11.56 23.36
C VAL A 317 21.30 11.36 22.65
N HIS A 318 21.19 10.29 21.87
CA HIS A 318 19.96 9.99 21.12
C HIS A 318 18.82 9.51 22.03
N LEU A 319 19.11 8.65 23.01
CA LEU A 319 18.14 8.24 24.04
C LEU A 319 17.56 9.45 24.76
N ARG A 320 18.40 10.43 25.13
CA ARG A 320 17.93 11.67 25.75
C ARG A 320 17.02 12.47 24.82
N SER A 321 17.36 12.53 23.54
CA SER A 321 16.60 13.29 22.54
C SER A 321 15.24 12.62 22.26
N PHE A 322 15.21 11.30 22.09
CA PHE A 322 13.99 10.52 21.89
C PHE A 322 13.04 10.65 23.09
N ARG A 323 13.54 10.48 24.32
CA ARG A 323 12.75 10.65 25.55
C ARG A 323 12.19 12.07 25.72
N ALA A 324 12.85 13.08 25.18
CA ALA A 324 12.39 14.46 25.26
C ALA A 324 11.25 14.79 24.28
N MET A 325 11.08 14.00 23.21
CA MET A 325 10.05 14.19 22.19
C MET A 325 8.75 13.44 22.51
N LEU A 326 8.81 12.48 23.41
CA LEU A 326 7.70 11.58 23.73
C LEU A 326 7.09 11.91 25.10
N PRO A 327 5.79 11.64 25.31
CA PRO A 327 5.16 11.77 26.62
C PRO A 327 5.71 10.73 27.62
N ASP A 328 5.19 10.71 28.85
CA ASP A 328 5.57 9.68 29.84
C ASP A 328 5.21 8.28 29.29
N PRO A 329 6.16 7.32 29.25
CA PRO A 329 5.89 5.95 28.80
C PRO A 329 4.73 5.26 29.52
N ALA A 330 4.46 5.63 30.79
CA ALA A 330 3.35 5.08 31.55
C ALA A 330 1.97 5.47 31.01
N THR A 331 1.89 6.51 30.18
CA THR A 331 0.62 7.03 29.65
C THR A 331 0.53 6.98 28.13
N TRP A 332 1.48 6.32 27.46
CA TRP A 332 1.48 6.28 26.00
C TRP A 332 0.25 5.58 25.42
N GLY A 333 -0.25 6.13 24.33
CA GLY A 333 -1.10 5.46 23.37
C GLY A 333 -0.59 5.67 21.95
N ILE A 334 -0.87 4.72 21.07
CA ILE A 334 -0.69 4.88 19.62
C ILE A 334 -2.08 4.98 18.99
N GLY A 335 -2.27 5.99 18.13
CA GLY A 335 -3.51 6.15 17.40
C GLY A 335 -3.82 4.94 16.52
N SER A 336 -5.09 4.54 16.47
CA SER A 336 -5.58 3.40 15.69
C SER A 336 -5.60 3.65 14.17
N ALA A 337 -5.19 4.84 13.73
CA ALA A 337 -5.10 5.24 12.34
C ALA A 337 -3.66 5.60 12.00
N THR A 338 -3.19 5.11 10.86
CA THR A 338 -1.89 5.46 10.28
C THR A 338 -2.08 6.44 9.12
N ARG A 339 -1.02 7.15 8.78
CA ARG A 339 -0.99 8.03 7.60
C ARG A 339 0.13 7.57 6.67
N MET A 340 -0.17 7.19 5.44
CA MET A 340 0.89 6.93 4.47
C MET A 340 1.60 8.24 4.08
N VAL A 341 2.93 8.20 4.07
CA VAL A 341 3.80 9.33 3.70
C VAL A 341 4.43 9.11 2.33
N ALA A 342 4.85 7.89 2.03
CA ALA A 342 5.36 7.44 0.73
C ALA A 342 5.09 5.93 0.57
N PRO A 343 5.26 5.33 -0.63
CA PRO A 343 5.14 3.88 -0.80
C PRO A 343 6.03 3.13 0.21
N GLY A 344 5.43 2.21 0.97
CA GLY A 344 6.13 1.47 2.03
C GLY A 344 6.45 2.29 3.29
N VAL A 345 6.12 3.58 3.36
CA VAL A 345 6.43 4.46 4.49
C VAL A 345 5.16 5.00 5.15
N GLU A 346 4.92 4.63 6.41
CA GLU A 346 3.74 5.01 7.19
C GLU A 346 4.10 5.80 8.44
N ALA A 347 3.28 6.79 8.79
CA ALA A 347 3.35 7.52 10.04
C ALA A 347 2.32 6.99 11.04
N LEU A 348 2.81 6.67 12.24
CA LEU A 348 2.03 6.44 13.46
C LEU A 348 2.12 7.67 14.35
N TYR A 349 1.18 7.82 15.27
CA TYR A 349 1.16 8.94 16.21
C TYR A 349 1.15 8.42 17.65
N VAL A 350 2.22 8.69 18.39
CA VAL A 350 2.30 8.45 19.83
C VAL A 350 1.75 9.68 20.55
N LEU A 351 0.91 9.46 21.54
CA LEU A 351 0.28 10.52 22.33
C LEU A 351 0.15 10.13 23.79
N ASP A 352 -0.14 11.13 24.63
CA ASP A 352 -0.53 10.92 26.02
C ASP A 352 -2.01 10.53 26.10
N ALA A 353 -2.27 9.26 26.41
CA ALA A 353 -3.61 8.70 26.51
C ALA A 353 -4.29 9.00 27.86
N SER A 354 -3.57 9.50 28.87
CA SER A 354 -4.14 9.78 30.20
C SER A 354 -5.26 10.81 30.19
N ALA A 355 -5.26 11.67 29.17
CA ALA A 355 -6.22 12.75 28.99
C ALA A 355 -7.34 12.41 27.98
N LEU A 356 -7.46 11.14 27.55
CA LEU A 356 -8.54 10.65 26.69
C LEU A 356 -9.66 10.04 27.55
N GLU A 357 -10.85 10.63 27.50
CA GLU A 357 -12.03 10.02 28.12
C GLU A 357 -12.45 8.77 27.35
N GLY A 358 -12.35 7.60 27.99
CA GLY A 358 -12.67 6.32 27.35
C GLY A 358 -11.74 5.92 26.20
N GLY A 359 -10.53 6.51 26.13
CA GLY A 359 -9.56 6.22 25.07
C GLY A 359 -9.92 6.79 23.70
N LEU A 360 -10.95 7.64 23.62
CA LEU A 360 -11.42 8.24 22.37
C LEU A 360 -10.93 9.68 22.22
N TRP A 361 -10.42 9.99 21.03
CA TRP A 361 -10.08 11.36 20.67
C TRP A 361 -11.34 12.10 20.18
N GLN A 362 -11.64 13.24 20.82
CA GLN A 362 -12.76 14.11 20.44
C GLN A 362 -12.43 14.93 19.18
N PRO A 363 -13.35 15.04 18.19
CA PRO A 363 -13.15 15.90 17.03
C PRO A 363 -12.90 17.37 17.42
N ASN A 364 -11.93 18.00 16.75
CA ASN A 364 -11.48 19.39 16.98
C ASN A 364 -10.80 19.68 18.33
N ASP A 365 -10.38 18.66 19.08
CA ASP A 365 -9.52 18.83 20.26
C ASP A 365 -8.04 18.72 19.84
N PRO A 366 -7.28 19.83 19.72
CA PRO A 366 -5.89 19.78 19.30
C PRO A 366 -5.03 19.09 20.37
N ARG A 367 -4.26 18.08 19.96
CA ARG A 367 -3.37 17.34 20.84
C ARG A 367 -1.96 17.31 20.28
N TYR A 368 -1.00 17.32 21.20
CA TYR A 368 0.39 17.05 20.84
C TYR A 368 0.54 15.56 20.55
N VAL A 369 1.07 15.26 19.37
CA VAL A 369 1.38 13.91 18.92
C VAL A 369 2.84 13.87 18.49
N CYS A 370 3.51 12.77 18.80
CA CYS A 370 4.84 12.49 18.29
C CYS A 370 4.71 11.52 17.11
N PRO A 371 4.99 11.95 15.87
CA PRO A 371 4.96 11.06 14.72
C PRO A 371 6.14 10.08 14.77
N VAL A 372 5.86 8.81 14.48
CA VAL A 372 6.85 7.76 14.26
C VAL A 372 6.71 7.31 12.81
N LEU A 373 7.74 7.55 12.01
CA LEU A 373 7.76 7.15 10.63
C LEU A 373 8.35 5.74 10.54
N MET A 374 7.62 4.83 9.92
CA MET A 374 7.94 3.42 9.77
C MET A 374 8.13 3.11 8.29
N HIS A 375 9.07 2.24 7.94
CA HIS A 375 9.34 1.82 6.57
C HIS A 375 9.35 0.31 6.47
N LEU A 376 8.59 -0.22 5.51
CA LEU A 376 8.49 -1.64 5.23
C LEU A 376 9.62 -2.05 4.28
N VAL A 377 10.59 -2.79 4.80
CA VAL A 377 11.75 -3.32 4.05
C VAL A 377 11.77 -4.82 4.20
N ASP A 378 11.72 -5.55 3.09
CA ASP A 378 11.76 -7.03 3.05
C ASP A 378 10.75 -7.68 4.01
N GLY A 379 9.52 -7.15 4.09
CA GLY A 379 8.46 -7.65 4.96
C GLY A 379 8.57 -7.25 6.43
N ARG A 380 9.53 -6.39 6.80
CA ARG A 380 9.75 -5.92 8.17
C ARG A 380 9.59 -4.41 8.29
N TRP A 381 8.88 -3.97 9.32
CA TRP A 381 8.76 -2.55 9.65
C TRP A 381 9.98 -2.07 10.44
N LEU A 382 10.66 -1.07 9.90
CA LEU A 382 11.81 -0.40 10.50
C LEU A 382 11.46 1.05 10.84
N VAL A 383 12.06 1.59 11.90
CA VAL A 383 11.88 3.01 12.26
C VAL A 383 12.69 3.88 11.31
N ARG A 384 12.00 4.69 10.50
CA ARG A 384 12.56 5.60 9.51
C ARG A 384 12.71 7.04 10.03
N ASN A 385 11.90 7.45 10.99
CA ASN A 385 12.05 8.74 11.67
C ASN A 385 11.28 8.78 12.99
N LEU A 386 11.67 9.67 13.90
CA LEU A 386 10.95 9.94 15.15
C LEU A 386 10.86 11.44 15.39
N GLY A 387 9.64 11.94 15.63
CA GLY A 387 9.37 13.35 15.91
C GLY A 387 9.16 14.23 14.68
N SER A 388 9.27 13.67 13.46
CA SER A 388 8.93 14.36 12.21
C SER A 388 8.29 13.41 11.21
N GLU A 389 7.31 13.92 10.45
CA GLU A 389 6.73 13.22 9.30
C GLU A 389 7.52 13.41 8.00
N SER A 390 8.57 14.24 8.04
CA SER A 390 9.42 14.48 6.86
C SER A 390 10.38 13.32 6.68
N ASP A 391 10.51 12.82 5.45
CA ASP A 391 11.48 11.77 5.14
C ASP A 391 12.90 12.35 5.24
N PRO A 392 13.76 11.81 6.12
CA PRO A 392 15.11 12.32 6.30
C PRO A 392 15.95 12.25 5.01
N ALA A 393 15.67 11.31 4.08
CA ALA A 393 16.40 11.19 2.82
C ALA A 393 16.10 12.32 1.81
N THR A 394 14.99 13.05 1.97
CA THR A 394 14.60 14.14 1.06
C THR A 394 15.13 15.52 1.47
N THR A 395 15.82 15.62 2.61
CA THR A 395 16.23 16.92 3.20
C THR A 395 17.75 17.15 3.18
N THR A 396 18.51 16.34 2.42
CA THR A 396 19.99 16.46 2.37
C THR A 396 20.49 16.98 1.03
#